data_AF-A0A2T7P2Q2-F1
#
_entry.id   AF-A0A2T7P2Q2-F1
#
_cell.length_a   1.000
_cell.length_b   1.000
_cell.length_c   1.000
_cell.angle_alpha   90.00
_cell.angle_beta   90.00
_cell.angle_gamma   90.00
#
_symmetry.space_group_name_H-M   'P 1'
#
loop_
_entity.id
_entity.type
_entity.pdbx_description
1 polymer ?
#
loop_
_entity_poly.entity_id
_entity_poly.type
_entity_poly.pdbx_seq_one_letter_code
_entity_poly.pdbx_strand_id
1 'polypeptide(L)'
;MMNSSCSVPKAQVMLQLHGMDYSLFGYNSLKGCPLTSGRDPGFTLPIFSGGADAVRPDQGVTVTARLGRDKWGPPFSGSQNFNILSNELRQNVLVVSTALCSLYDLTLLLMEPPSFHSSFVDWIIKLNNTDDEDMYIEFLDTYGTHFVSRARFGASITVIHKIEDNVYYLFKKDHLTSAASYSTSAHFGHPQTLTSDQQKAIAEFRNHETTTFAVGVPLPDGGNSAKWFDSSER
;
A
#
# COMPACT_ATOMS: atom_id res chain seq x y z
N MET A 1 -13.90 -0.58 24.53
CA MET A 1 -14.14 -0.48 23.07
C MET A 1 -14.40 0.98 22.78
N MET A 2 -13.46 1.67 22.14
CA MET A 2 -13.66 3.02 21.65
C MET A 2 -13.29 3.04 20.18
N ASN A 3 -14.26 3.46 19.37
CA ASN A 3 -14.22 3.49 17.91
C ASN A 3 -13.30 4.62 17.44
N SER A 4 -12.12 4.30 16.93
CA SER A 4 -11.39 5.21 16.04
C SER A 4 -11.91 4.96 14.63
N SER A 5 -12.69 5.89 14.09
CA SER A 5 -13.29 5.79 12.76
C SER A 5 -12.64 6.81 11.83
N CYS A 6 -12.10 6.35 10.70
CA CYS A 6 -11.77 7.25 9.61
C CYS A 6 -13.04 7.94 9.08
N SER A 7 -13.14 9.26 9.21
CA SER A 7 -14.30 10.00 8.72
C SER A 7 -14.31 10.10 7.19
N VAL A 8 -15.48 9.88 6.60
CA VAL A 8 -15.71 9.99 5.16
C VAL A 8 -16.02 11.47 4.84
N PRO A 9 -15.30 12.13 3.90
CA PRO A 9 -15.66 13.47 3.43
C PRO A 9 -17.09 13.50 2.87
N LYS A 10 -17.82 14.61 3.03
CA LYS A 10 -19.22 14.76 2.57
C LYS A 10 -19.38 14.37 1.09
N ALA A 11 -20.53 13.79 0.74
CA ALA A 11 -20.86 13.20 -0.57
C ALA A 11 -20.51 14.02 -1.83
N GLN A 12 -20.37 15.35 -1.74
CA GLN A 12 -19.92 16.19 -2.86
C GLN A 12 -18.40 16.07 -3.15
N VAL A 13 -17.59 15.58 -2.21
CA VAL A 13 -16.15 15.30 -2.38
C VAL A 13 -15.91 13.91 -2.99
N MET A 14 -16.90 13.01 -2.99
CA MET A 14 -16.77 11.68 -3.60
C MET A 14 -16.53 11.73 -5.12
N LEU A 15 -16.94 12.81 -5.81
CA LEU A 15 -16.64 12.99 -7.23
C LEU A 15 -15.19 13.46 -7.52
N GLN A 16 -14.42 13.84 -6.49
CA GLN A 16 -13.04 14.31 -6.58
C GLN A 16 -12.11 13.52 -5.65
N LEU A 17 -12.36 12.23 -5.50
CA LEU A 17 -11.50 11.35 -4.72
C LEU A 17 -10.18 11.14 -5.47
N HIS A 18 -9.14 11.88 -5.05
CA HIS A 18 -7.73 11.61 -5.38
C HIS A 18 -7.43 10.15 -5.01
N GLY A 19 -7.54 9.25 -5.98
CA GLY A 19 -7.46 7.81 -5.74
C GLY A 19 -8.28 6.99 -6.72
N MET A 20 -9.54 7.37 -7.00
CA MET A 20 -10.42 6.56 -7.87
C MET A 20 -9.86 6.37 -9.28
N ASP A 21 -8.96 7.24 -9.73
CA ASP A 21 -8.24 7.05 -10.98
C ASP A 21 -7.43 5.74 -11.01
N TYR A 22 -6.85 5.29 -9.88
CA TYR A 22 -5.99 4.10 -9.88
C TYR A 22 -6.73 2.79 -10.22
N SER A 23 -8.05 2.69 -9.97
CA SER A 23 -8.81 1.49 -10.42
C SER A 23 -8.93 1.43 -11.94
N LEU A 24 -8.80 2.57 -12.61
CA LEU A 24 -8.88 2.68 -14.06
C LEU A 24 -7.53 2.39 -14.74
N PHE A 25 -6.45 2.30 -13.96
CA PHE A 25 -5.08 2.25 -14.47
C PHE A 25 -4.60 0.81 -14.63
N GLY A 26 -3.72 0.63 -15.61
CA GLY A 26 -2.92 -0.58 -15.72
C GLY A 26 -1.85 -0.66 -14.63
N TYR A 27 -1.30 -1.86 -14.46
CA TYR A 27 -0.25 -2.17 -13.50
C TYR A 27 0.81 -3.10 -14.08
N ASN A 28 2.06 -2.67 -14.02
CA ASN A 28 3.22 -3.49 -14.35
C ASN A 28 3.75 -4.17 -13.07
N SER A 29 3.46 -5.46 -12.92
CA SER A 29 3.81 -6.22 -11.71
C SER A 29 5.32 -6.48 -11.55
N LEU A 30 6.12 -6.23 -12.59
CA LEU A 30 7.58 -6.30 -12.52
C LEU A 30 8.19 -4.97 -12.06
N LYS A 31 7.57 -3.83 -12.42
CA LYS A 31 8.09 -2.48 -12.13
C LYS A 31 7.48 -1.86 -10.87
N GLY A 32 6.44 -2.47 -10.29
CA GLY A 32 5.80 -2.01 -9.07
C GLY A 32 6.70 -1.97 -7.83
N CYS A 33 6.34 -1.16 -6.85
CA CYS A 33 6.93 -1.17 -5.51
C CYS A 33 5.95 -0.50 -4.53
N PRO A 34 5.03 -1.24 -3.89
CA PRO A 34 4.04 -0.67 -2.97
C PRO A 34 4.66 -0.18 -1.64
N LEU A 35 5.94 -0.50 -1.40
CA LEU A 35 6.69 -0.13 -0.18
C LEU A 35 7.58 1.11 -0.39
N THR A 36 7.17 2.03 -1.26
CA THR A 36 7.85 3.31 -1.49
C THR A 36 6.93 4.46 -1.13
N SER A 37 7.50 5.62 -0.78
CA SER A 37 6.72 6.84 -0.64
C SER A 37 6.16 7.28 -1.99
N GLY A 38 4.93 7.80 -1.99
CA GLY A 38 4.27 8.35 -3.17
C GLY A 38 3.52 7.30 -4.00
N ARG A 39 3.41 7.57 -5.31
CA ARG A 39 2.73 6.68 -6.27
C ARG A 39 3.59 5.45 -6.55
N ASP A 40 3.00 4.27 -6.47
CA ASP A 40 3.66 3.02 -6.87
C ASP A 40 4.06 3.12 -8.37
N PRO A 41 5.36 2.96 -8.72
CA PRO A 41 5.86 3.07 -10.09
C PRO A 41 5.29 2.01 -11.05
N GLY A 42 4.63 0.97 -10.53
CA GLY A 42 3.95 -0.04 -11.33
C GLY A 42 2.69 0.48 -12.01
N PHE A 43 2.04 1.54 -11.50
CA PHE A 43 0.85 2.09 -12.13
C PHE A 43 1.18 2.76 -13.47
N THR A 44 0.53 2.33 -14.54
CA THR A 44 0.77 2.81 -15.91
C THR A 44 -0.35 3.74 -16.40
N LEU A 45 -0.62 3.81 -17.71
CA LEU A 45 -1.73 4.61 -18.24
C LEU A 45 -3.12 4.00 -17.94
N PRO A 46 -4.20 4.82 -17.98
CA PRO A 46 -5.57 4.35 -17.84
C PRO A 46 -5.97 3.38 -18.95
N ILE A 47 -6.48 2.22 -18.56
CA ILE A 47 -7.13 1.24 -19.44
C ILE A 47 -8.61 1.58 -19.61
N PHE A 48 -9.23 2.17 -18.58
CA PHE A 48 -10.66 2.48 -18.53
C PHE A 48 -10.93 3.98 -18.50
N SER A 49 -12.05 4.43 -19.07
CA SER A 49 -12.46 5.85 -19.12
C SER A 49 -13.40 6.28 -17.97
N GLY A 50 -13.73 5.37 -17.05
CA GLY A 50 -14.57 5.60 -15.86
C GLY A 50 -15.88 4.80 -15.83
N GLY A 51 -16.39 4.52 -14.62
CA GLY A 51 -17.75 3.98 -14.36
C GLY A 51 -17.87 2.45 -14.23
N ALA A 52 -18.82 1.99 -13.40
CA ALA A 52 -19.14 0.60 -13.00
C ALA A 52 -18.18 -0.11 -12.02
N ASP A 53 -17.75 0.60 -10.98
CA ASP A 53 -17.20 -0.01 -9.77
C ASP A 53 -18.29 -0.17 -8.70
N ALA A 54 -18.36 -1.33 -8.05
CA ALA A 54 -19.11 -1.47 -6.81
C ALA A 54 -18.33 -0.79 -5.67
N VAL A 55 -18.81 0.36 -5.22
CA VAL A 55 -18.24 1.10 -4.10
C VAL A 55 -18.89 0.65 -2.79
N ARG A 56 -18.09 0.16 -1.85
CA ARG A 56 -18.56 -0.16 -0.49
C ARG A 56 -17.85 0.73 0.50
N PRO A 57 -18.56 1.55 1.29
CA PRO A 57 -17.95 2.26 2.40
C PRO A 57 -17.26 1.28 3.34
N ASP A 58 -16.03 1.58 3.71
CA ASP A 58 -15.26 0.85 4.72
C ASP A 58 -14.75 1.91 5.70
N GLN A 59 -15.15 1.82 6.96
CA GLN A 59 -14.75 2.76 8.00
C GLN A 59 -13.99 1.98 9.06
N GLY A 60 -12.72 1.71 8.76
CA GLY A 60 -11.92 0.83 9.58
C GLY A 60 -10.46 1.25 9.61
N VAL A 61 -9.91 1.28 10.82
CA VAL A 61 -8.47 1.32 11.03
C VAL A 61 -7.99 -0.09 11.31
N THR A 62 -7.05 -0.59 10.50
CA THR A 62 -6.44 -1.90 10.73
C THR A 62 -4.94 -1.73 10.84
N VAL A 63 -4.34 -2.26 11.92
CA VAL A 63 -2.90 -2.37 12.06
C VAL A 63 -2.52 -3.84 11.89
N THR A 64 -1.63 -4.13 10.95
CA THR A 64 -1.10 -5.48 10.76
C THR A 64 0.42 -5.43 10.78
N ALA A 65 1.04 -6.33 11.53
CA ALA A 65 2.48 -6.55 11.49
C ALA A 65 2.77 -7.92 10.85
N ARG A 66 3.78 -7.98 9.98
CA ARG A 66 4.22 -9.20 9.31
C ARG A 66 5.73 -9.30 9.38
N LEU A 67 6.21 -10.51 9.70
CA LEU A 67 7.62 -10.89 9.61
C LEU A 67 7.85 -11.64 8.29
N GLY A 68 8.86 -11.25 7.52
CA GLY A 68 9.20 -11.97 6.30
C GLY A 68 10.62 -11.71 5.80
N ARG A 69 11.31 -12.79 5.37
CA ARG A 69 12.46 -12.72 4.45
C ARG A 69 12.01 -12.88 2.99
N ASP A 70 10.95 -13.67 2.76
CA ASP A 70 10.49 -14.06 1.43
C ASP A 70 8.95 -14.12 1.40
N LYS A 71 8.31 -13.64 0.31
CA LYS A 71 6.86 -13.56 -0.01
C LYS A 71 6.18 -12.19 0.17
N TRP A 72 6.59 -11.20 -0.62
CA TRP A 72 5.95 -9.86 -0.69
C TRP A 72 5.02 -9.65 -1.91
N GLY A 73 4.40 -10.71 -2.44
CA GLY A 73 3.58 -10.62 -3.66
C GLY A 73 4.41 -10.88 -4.92
N PRO A 74 4.04 -10.34 -6.10
CA PRO A 74 4.86 -10.49 -7.31
C PRO A 74 6.29 -9.97 -7.02
N PRO A 75 7.33 -10.53 -7.66
CA PRO A 75 8.70 -10.31 -7.24
C PRO A 75 9.20 -8.87 -7.45
N PHE A 76 8.43 -8.00 -8.12
CA PHE A 76 8.77 -6.60 -8.43
C PHE A 76 10.21 -6.46 -8.95
N SER A 77 10.69 -7.49 -9.64
CA SER A 77 12.11 -7.72 -9.90
C SER A 77 12.72 -6.67 -10.84
N GLY A 78 11.89 -6.00 -11.64
CA GLY A 78 12.28 -4.91 -12.52
C GLY A 78 12.27 -3.53 -11.84
N SER A 79 11.84 -3.42 -10.58
CA SER A 79 11.78 -2.15 -9.86
C SER A 79 13.11 -1.82 -9.19
N GLN A 80 13.72 -0.69 -9.54
CA GLN A 80 14.96 -0.22 -8.91
C GLN A 80 14.75 0.08 -7.42
N ASN A 81 13.63 0.72 -7.07
CA ASN A 81 13.28 1.01 -5.68
C ASN A 81 13.11 -0.29 -4.88
N PHE A 82 12.43 -1.28 -5.46
CA PHE A 82 12.29 -2.58 -4.82
C PHE A 82 13.62 -3.31 -4.73
N ASN A 83 14.53 -3.19 -5.70
CA ASN A 83 15.84 -3.84 -5.64
C ASN A 83 16.75 -3.21 -4.56
N ILE A 84 16.76 -1.88 -4.44
CA ILE A 84 17.47 -1.17 -3.36
C ILE A 84 16.91 -1.60 -2.00
N LEU A 85 15.59 -1.49 -1.86
CA LEU A 85 14.87 -1.93 -0.67
C LEU A 85 15.22 -3.40 -0.39
N SER A 86 14.94 -4.32 -1.33
CA SER A 86 15.21 -5.77 -1.22
C SER A 86 16.65 -6.09 -0.80
N ASN A 87 17.66 -5.34 -1.27
CA ASN A 87 19.04 -5.53 -0.86
C ASN A 87 19.29 -5.13 0.61
N GLU A 88 18.80 -3.96 1.03
CA GLU A 88 18.81 -3.58 2.46
C GLU A 88 18.03 -4.58 3.32
N LEU A 89 16.92 -5.08 2.76
CA LEU A 89 15.99 -6.03 3.35
C LEU A 89 16.55 -7.46 3.44
N ARG A 90 17.50 -7.88 2.60
CA ARG A 90 18.12 -9.22 2.63
C ARG A 90 19.18 -9.38 3.71
N GLN A 91 19.74 -8.27 4.18
CA GLN A 91 20.79 -8.27 5.21
C GLN A 91 20.22 -8.33 6.64
N ASN A 92 18.90 -8.19 6.81
CA ASN A 92 18.24 -8.08 8.11
C ASN A 92 16.92 -8.88 8.14
N VAL A 93 16.41 -9.17 9.32
CA VAL A 93 15.03 -9.63 9.49
C VAL A 93 14.10 -8.42 9.58
N LEU A 94 12.98 -8.49 8.88
CA LEU A 94 12.07 -7.36 8.78
C LEU A 94 10.79 -7.60 9.53
N VAL A 95 10.40 -6.60 10.32
CA VAL A 95 9.04 -6.49 10.83
C VAL A 95 8.37 -5.33 10.14
N VAL A 96 7.44 -5.64 9.26
CA VAL A 96 6.69 -4.63 8.51
C VAL A 96 5.32 -4.48 9.14
N SER A 97 5.06 -3.30 9.67
CA SER A 97 3.80 -2.93 10.27
C SER A 97 3.10 -1.91 9.40
N THR A 98 1.87 -2.19 8.99
CA THR A 98 1.06 -1.28 8.19
C THR A 98 -0.17 -0.89 8.99
N ALA A 99 -0.40 0.41 9.15
CA ALA A 99 -1.66 0.98 9.60
C ALA A 99 -2.43 1.48 8.38
N LEU A 100 -3.65 0.98 8.23
CA LEU A 100 -4.57 1.29 7.13
C LEU A 100 -5.74 2.08 7.68
N CYS A 101 -6.01 3.24 7.08
CA CYS A 101 -7.25 3.97 7.19
C CYS A 101 -8.04 3.73 5.92
N SER A 102 -9.02 2.85 5.97
CA SER A 102 -9.89 2.54 4.84
C SER A 102 -11.06 3.53 4.80
N LEU A 103 -11.42 4.00 3.61
CA LEU A 103 -12.59 4.85 3.37
C LEU A 103 -13.63 4.12 2.52
N TYR A 104 -13.19 3.38 1.49
CA TYR A 104 -14.05 2.56 0.64
C TYR A 104 -13.25 1.48 -0.09
N ASP A 105 -13.90 0.36 -0.33
CA ASP A 105 -13.43 -0.70 -1.24
C ASP A 105 -14.08 -0.46 -2.61
N LEU A 106 -13.28 -0.41 -3.68
CA LEU A 106 -13.72 -0.52 -5.06
C LEU A 106 -13.53 -1.95 -5.55
N THR A 107 -14.56 -2.48 -6.22
CA THR A 107 -14.48 -3.76 -6.94
C THR A 107 -15.01 -3.57 -8.35
N LEU A 108 -14.17 -3.88 -9.33
CA LEU A 108 -14.51 -3.86 -10.74
C LEU A 108 -15.51 -4.97 -11.04
N LEU A 109 -16.66 -4.63 -11.59
CA LEU A 109 -17.67 -5.60 -11.98
C LEU A 109 -17.32 -6.18 -13.36
N LEU A 110 -16.66 -7.35 -13.38
CA LEU A 110 -16.21 -7.97 -14.64
C LEU A 110 -17.34 -8.33 -15.62
N MET A 111 -18.57 -8.45 -15.13
CA MET A 111 -19.75 -8.72 -15.97
C MET A 111 -20.28 -7.46 -16.67
N GLU A 112 -19.93 -6.28 -16.15
CA GLU A 112 -20.30 -4.98 -16.71
C GLU A 112 -19.12 -4.02 -16.49
N PRO A 113 -17.98 -4.27 -17.17
CA PRO A 113 -16.79 -3.49 -16.94
C PRO A 113 -16.97 -2.05 -17.45
N PRO A 114 -16.20 -1.10 -16.90
CA PRO A 114 -16.10 0.24 -17.46
C PRO A 114 -15.79 0.21 -18.95
N SER A 115 -16.20 1.26 -19.65
CA SER A 115 -15.73 1.46 -21.02
C SER A 115 -14.21 1.62 -21.05
N PHE A 116 -13.57 1.04 -22.06
CA PHE A 116 -12.14 1.24 -22.30
C PHE A 116 -11.85 2.68 -22.67
N HIS A 117 -10.70 3.17 -22.22
CA HIS A 117 -10.18 4.46 -22.64
C HIS A 117 -9.90 4.44 -24.14
N SER A 118 -10.22 5.51 -24.87
CA SER A 118 -10.08 5.56 -26.33
C SER A 118 -8.66 5.23 -26.80
N SER A 119 -7.66 5.80 -26.14
CA SER A 119 -6.25 5.48 -26.44
C SER A 119 -5.90 4.01 -26.24
N PHE A 120 -6.52 3.33 -25.27
CA PHE A 120 -6.32 1.90 -25.06
C PHE A 120 -6.92 1.11 -26.23
N VAL A 121 -8.14 1.46 -26.67
CA VAL A 121 -8.78 0.85 -27.84
C VAL A 121 -7.94 1.04 -29.10
N ASP A 122 -7.41 2.25 -29.32
CA ASP A 122 -6.52 2.52 -30.46
C ASP A 122 -5.29 1.60 -30.46
N TRP A 123 -4.72 1.34 -29.29
CA TRP A 123 -3.62 0.40 -29.12
C TRP A 123 -4.01 -1.04 -29.43
N ILE A 124 -5.18 -1.50 -28.97
CA ILE A 124 -5.67 -2.85 -29.30
C ILE A 124 -5.88 -3.01 -30.81
N ILE A 125 -6.42 -1.99 -31.48
CA ILE A 125 -6.58 -2.00 -32.95
C ILE A 125 -5.21 -2.08 -33.63
N LYS A 126 -4.21 -1.33 -33.16
CA LYS A 126 -2.84 -1.40 -33.70
C LYS A 126 -2.25 -2.81 -33.55
N LEU A 127 -2.35 -3.41 -32.36
CA LEU A 127 -1.83 -4.75 -32.08
C LEU A 127 -2.52 -5.84 -32.88
N ASN A 128 -3.81 -5.70 -33.19
CA ASN A 128 -4.54 -6.67 -34.00
C ASN A 128 -4.11 -6.69 -35.48
N ASN A 129 -3.40 -5.65 -35.94
CA ASN A 129 -3.01 -5.47 -37.34
C ASN A 129 -1.49 -5.56 -37.54
N THR A 130 -0.76 -6.13 -36.58
CA THR A 130 0.69 -6.25 -36.61
C THR A 130 1.13 -7.60 -36.04
N ASP A 131 2.24 -8.13 -36.54
CA ASP A 131 2.95 -9.27 -35.95
C ASP A 131 4.30 -8.82 -35.33
N ASP A 132 4.50 -7.50 -35.16
CA ASP A 132 5.72 -6.92 -34.62
C ASP A 132 5.82 -7.15 -33.10
N GLU A 133 6.74 -8.02 -32.68
CA GLU A 133 7.00 -8.35 -31.27
C GLU A 133 7.32 -7.11 -30.42
N ASP A 134 8.01 -6.10 -30.99
CA ASP A 134 8.39 -4.89 -30.27
C ASP A 134 7.17 -4.04 -29.89
N MET A 135 6.12 -4.05 -30.72
CA MET A 135 4.86 -3.37 -30.42
C MET A 135 4.13 -3.98 -29.22
N TYR A 136 4.22 -5.31 -29.04
CA TYR A 136 3.64 -5.96 -27.86
C TYR A 136 4.39 -5.57 -26.59
N ILE A 137 5.72 -5.43 -26.66
CA ILE A 137 6.53 -4.97 -25.52
C ILE A 137 6.19 -3.50 -25.19
N GLU A 138 6.07 -2.62 -26.20
CA GLU A 138 5.69 -1.23 -25.99
C GLU A 138 4.29 -1.10 -25.36
N PHE A 139 3.34 -1.94 -25.76
CA PHE A 139 2.03 -2.01 -25.14
C PHE A 139 2.11 -2.38 -23.65
N LEU A 140 2.90 -3.39 -23.30
CA LEU A 140 3.11 -3.81 -21.90
C LEU A 140 3.83 -2.74 -21.07
N ASP A 141 4.70 -1.94 -21.68
CA ASP A 141 5.32 -0.80 -21.01
C ASP A 141 4.35 0.37 -20.83
N THR A 142 3.42 0.55 -21.77
CA THR A 142 2.43 1.64 -21.78
C THR A 142 1.26 1.40 -20.84
N TYR A 143 0.70 0.18 -20.83
CA TYR A 143 -0.51 -0.19 -20.08
C TYR A 143 -0.26 -1.26 -19.02
N GLY A 144 0.97 -1.73 -18.88
CA GLY A 144 1.29 -2.74 -17.88
C GLY A 144 0.83 -4.14 -18.28
N THR A 145 0.95 -5.03 -17.30
CA THR A 145 0.71 -6.48 -17.44
C THR A 145 -0.62 -6.91 -16.84
N HIS A 146 -1.20 -6.07 -16.00
CA HIS A 146 -2.38 -6.33 -15.18
C HIS A 146 -3.21 -5.05 -15.10
N PHE A 147 -4.42 -5.16 -14.56
CA PHE A 147 -5.26 -4.02 -14.15
C PHE A 147 -5.79 -4.26 -12.75
N VAL A 148 -6.25 -3.20 -12.08
CA VAL A 148 -6.78 -3.29 -10.73
C VAL A 148 -8.24 -3.73 -10.76
N SER A 149 -8.52 -4.96 -10.33
CA SER A 149 -9.89 -5.47 -10.23
C SER A 149 -10.54 -5.21 -8.87
N ARG A 150 -9.73 -4.97 -7.83
CA ARG A 150 -10.19 -4.58 -6.50
C ARG A 150 -9.12 -3.72 -5.84
N ALA A 151 -9.54 -2.61 -5.25
CA ALA A 151 -8.67 -1.74 -4.50
C ALA A 151 -9.37 -1.23 -3.24
N ARG A 152 -8.56 -1.01 -2.20
CA ARG A 152 -8.99 -0.35 -0.98
C ARG A 152 -8.42 1.05 -0.98
N PHE A 153 -9.29 2.03 -0.89
CA PHE A 153 -8.92 3.44 -0.91
C PHE A 153 -8.99 4.04 0.48
N GLY A 154 -8.11 5.02 0.69
CA GLY A 154 -7.92 5.70 1.95
C GLY A 154 -6.44 6.06 2.11
N ALA A 155 -5.94 5.96 3.33
CA ALA A 155 -4.55 6.27 3.64
C ALA A 155 -3.86 5.05 4.24
N SER A 156 -2.58 4.85 3.94
CA SER A 156 -1.79 3.83 4.61
C SER A 156 -0.44 4.37 5.01
N ILE A 157 0.02 3.94 6.17
CA ILE A 157 1.38 4.17 6.62
C ILE A 157 2.00 2.83 6.95
N THR A 158 3.20 2.62 6.43
CA THR A 158 3.96 1.41 6.68
C THR A 158 5.26 1.78 7.36
N VAL A 159 5.53 1.07 8.44
CA VAL A 159 6.75 1.15 9.23
C VAL A 159 7.48 -0.17 9.05
N ILE A 160 8.72 -0.10 8.59
CA ILE A 160 9.62 -1.23 8.49
C ILE A 160 10.66 -1.11 9.59
N HIS A 161 10.70 -2.10 10.47
CA HIS A 161 11.77 -2.27 11.45
C HIS A 161 12.79 -3.26 10.92
N LYS A 162 14.06 -2.84 10.89
CA LYS A 162 15.20 -3.68 10.54
C LYS A 162 15.75 -4.31 11.82
N ILE A 163 15.65 -5.63 11.93
CA ILE A 163 16.11 -6.40 13.08
C ILE A 163 17.35 -7.17 12.65
N GLU A 164 18.45 -6.97 13.35
CA GLU A 164 19.68 -7.74 13.13
C GLU A 164 19.43 -9.24 13.38
N ASP A 165 20.10 -10.12 12.62
CA ASP A 165 19.90 -11.57 12.72
C ASP A 165 20.19 -12.09 14.16
N ASN A 166 21.24 -11.58 14.81
CA ASN A 166 21.60 -11.93 16.20
C ASN A 166 20.46 -11.64 17.19
N VAL A 167 19.74 -10.52 17.03
CA VAL A 167 18.59 -10.14 17.85
C VAL A 167 17.38 -10.98 17.49
N TYR A 168 17.16 -11.24 16.20
CA TYR A 168 16.07 -12.11 15.76
C TYR A 168 16.12 -13.49 16.42
N TYR A 169 17.30 -14.10 16.53
CA TYR A 169 17.44 -15.41 17.17
C TYR A 169 17.16 -15.40 18.69
N LEU A 170 17.26 -14.24 19.34
CA LEU A 170 16.98 -14.09 20.77
C LEU A 170 15.48 -13.97 21.08
N PHE A 171 14.66 -13.56 20.11
CA PHE A 171 13.23 -13.34 20.30
C PHE A 171 12.37 -14.34 19.54
N LYS A 172 11.25 -14.77 20.14
CA LYS A 172 10.24 -15.55 19.41
C LYS A 172 9.59 -14.68 18.35
N LYS A 173 9.32 -15.26 17.17
CA LYS A 173 8.61 -14.63 16.05
C LYS A 173 7.36 -13.84 16.48
N ASP A 174 6.53 -14.44 17.33
CA ASP A 174 5.28 -13.83 17.78
C ASP A 174 5.50 -12.62 18.69
N HIS A 175 6.60 -12.62 19.46
CA HIS A 175 6.97 -11.49 20.31
C HIS A 175 7.34 -10.28 19.47
N LEU A 176 8.20 -10.47 18.45
CA LEU A 176 8.60 -9.39 17.54
C LEU A 176 7.41 -8.82 16.75
N THR A 177 6.53 -9.69 16.26
CA THR A 177 5.32 -9.25 15.52
C THR A 177 4.37 -8.47 16.42
N SER A 178 4.16 -8.94 17.65
CA SER A 178 3.28 -8.28 18.62
C SER A 178 3.87 -6.93 19.05
N ALA A 179 5.17 -6.89 19.39
CA ALA A 179 5.85 -5.66 19.79
C ALA A 179 5.84 -4.60 18.68
N ALA A 180 6.06 -5.00 17.43
CA ALA A 180 5.95 -4.11 16.28
C ALA A 180 4.53 -3.58 16.09
N SER A 181 3.52 -4.43 16.25
CA SER A 181 2.11 -4.03 16.22
C SER A 181 1.79 -3.02 17.32
N TYR A 182 2.19 -3.27 18.56
CA TYR A 182 1.97 -2.34 19.68
C TYR A 182 2.72 -1.02 19.47
N SER A 183 3.97 -1.08 19.02
CA SER A 183 4.80 0.10 18.73
C SER A 183 4.13 0.98 17.66
N THR A 184 3.64 0.35 16.60
CA THR A 184 2.90 1.01 15.50
C THR A 184 1.61 1.63 16.02
N SER A 185 0.77 0.87 16.73
CA SER A 185 -0.47 1.40 17.32
C SER A 185 -0.23 2.59 18.25
N ALA A 186 0.81 2.52 19.09
CA ALA A 186 1.20 3.62 19.99
C ALA A 186 1.72 4.84 19.22
N HIS A 187 2.44 4.62 18.12
CA HIS A 187 2.97 5.69 17.28
C HIS A 187 1.85 6.40 16.50
N PHE A 188 0.84 5.68 16.01
CA PHE A 188 -0.26 6.24 15.20
C PHE A 188 -1.51 6.64 16.02
N GLY A 189 -1.34 6.92 17.32
CA GLY A 189 -2.38 7.55 18.12
C GLY A 189 -3.59 6.66 18.41
N HIS A 190 -3.49 5.35 18.22
CA HIS A 190 -4.58 4.46 18.59
C HIS A 190 -4.67 4.41 20.12
N PRO A 191 -5.82 4.77 20.74
CA PRO A 191 -5.98 4.79 22.18
C PRO A 191 -6.18 3.37 22.71
N GLN A 192 -5.15 2.53 22.60
CA GLN A 192 -5.06 1.33 23.42
C GLN A 192 -4.34 1.71 24.71
N THR A 193 -5.00 1.53 25.84
CA THR A 193 -4.33 1.42 27.13
C THR A 193 -3.43 0.19 27.08
N LEU A 194 -2.18 0.40 26.69
CA LEU A 194 -1.18 -0.67 26.66
C LEU A 194 -0.94 -1.17 28.07
N THR A 195 -0.95 -2.49 28.25
CA THR A 195 -0.54 -3.10 29.53
C THR A 195 0.94 -2.81 29.80
N SER A 196 1.38 -2.92 31.05
CA SER A 196 2.79 -2.75 31.40
C SER A 196 3.72 -3.68 30.61
N ASP A 197 3.27 -4.91 30.35
CA ASP A 197 4.01 -5.88 29.53
C ASP A 197 4.11 -5.45 28.07
N GLN A 198 3.05 -4.88 27.50
CA GLN A 198 3.07 -4.34 26.14
C GLN A 198 3.98 -3.10 26.04
N GLN A 199 3.96 -2.22 27.03
CA GLN A 199 4.87 -1.06 27.09
C GLN A 199 6.33 -1.51 27.17
N LYS A 200 6.62 -2.53 27.98
CA LYS A 200 7.95 -3.13 28.08
C LYS A 200 8.40 -3.74 26.75
N ALA A 201 7.53 -4.51 26.09
CA ALA A 201 7.82 -5.09 24.77
C ALA A 201 8.09 -4.02 23.70
N ILE A 202 7.37 -2.89 23.72
CA ILE A 202 7.66 -1.75 22.84
C ILE A 202 9.04 -1.15 23.13
N ALA A 203 9.37 -0.94 24.41
CA ALA A 203 10.63 -0.34 24.81
C ALA A 203 11.83 -1.19 24.37
N GLU A 204 11.75 -2.51 24.52
CA GLU A 204 12.77 -3.46 24.05
C GLU A 204 12.87 -3.46 22.52
N PHE A 205 11.75 -3.28 21.83
CA PHE A 205 11.67 -3.30 20.37
C PHE A 205 12.16 -2.00 19.70
N ARG A 206 11.95 -0.82 20.32
CA ARG A 206 12.30 0.51 19.76
C ARG A 206 13.79 0.78 19.58
N ASN A 207 14.68 -0.08 20.08
CA ASN A 207 16.13 0.07 19.95
C ASN A 207 16.69 -0.27 18.55
N HIS A 208 15.84 -0.46 17.54
CA HIS A 208 16.24 -0.92 16.20
C HIS A 208 15.97 0.13 15.12
N GLU A 209 16.77 0.08 14.03
CA GLU A 209 16.62 0.99 12.90
C GLU A 209 15.21 0.87 12.28
N THR A 210 14.58 2.01 12.06
CA THR A 210 13.20 2.10 11.60
C THR A 210 13.12 2.99 10.37
N THR A 211 12.51 2.47 9.31
CA THR A 211 12.19 3.21 8.10
C THR A 211 10.67 3.34 7.99
N THR A 212 10.18 4.56 7.71
CA THR A 212 8.74 4.82 7.60
C THR A 212 8.43 5.43 6.24
N PHE A 213 7.38 4.95 5.59
CA PHE A 213 6.83 5.55 4.39
C PHE A 213 5.31 5.60 4.45
N ALA A 214 4.74 6.66 3.89
CA ALA A 214 3.30 6.85 3.79
C ALA A 214 2.84 6.84 2.33
N VAL A 215 1.65 6.29 2.12
CA VAL A 215 0.95 6.24 0.84
C VAL A 215 -0.43 6.90 1.01
N GLY A 216 -0.80 7.74 0.05
CA GLY A 216 -2.00 8.59 0.12
C GLY A 216 -1.67 9.94 0.76
N VAL A 217 -1.83 10.04 2.08
CA VAL A 217 -1.54 11.28 2.83
C VAL A 217 -0.03 11.35 3.14
N PRO A 218 0.67 12.46 2.81
CA PRO A 218 2.09 12.61 3.15
C PRO A 218 2.32 12.71 4.66
N LEU A 219 3.49 12.27 5.13
CA LEU A 219 3.90 12.48 6.52
C LEU A 219 4.08 13.98 6.81
N PRO A 220 3.56 14.51 7.93
CA PRO A 220 3.85 15.88 8.36
C PRO A 220 5.34 16.07 8.64
N ASP A 221 5.85 17.29 8.41
CA ASP A 221 7.23 17.65 8.75
C ASP A 221 7.54 17.30 10.22
N GLY A 222 8.62 16.55 10.42
CA GLY A 222 9.01 16.01 11.73
C GLY A 222 8.40 14.65 12.09
N GLY A 223 7.72 13.97 11.16
CA GLY A 223 7.29 12.57 11.32
C GLY A 223 6.19 12.36 12.37
N ASN A 224 5.41 13.39 12.68
CA ASN A 224 4.32 13.27 13.66
C ASN A 224 3.13 12.49 13.05
N SER A 225 3.18 11.19 13.27
CA SER A 225 2.20 10.16 12.93
C SER A 225 0.78 10.40 13.45
N ALA A 226 0.60 11.08 14.59
CA ALA A 226 -0.72 11.41 15.12
C ALA A 226 -1.40 12.50 14.27
N LYS A 227 -0.64 13.48 13.78
CA LYS A 227 -1.16 14.49 12.84
C LYS A 227 -1.48 13.90 11.47
N TRP A 228 -0.74 12.88 11.03
CA TRP A 228 -1.06 12.13 9.81
C TRP A 228 -2.45 11.49 9.91
N PHE A 229 -2.74 10.87 11.06
CA PHE A 229 -4.04 10.26 11.33
C PHE A 229 -5.17 11.29 11.25
N ASP A 230 -5.06 12.41 11.97
CA ASP A 230 -6.04 13.52 11.91
C ASP A 230 -6.23 14.08 10.49
N SER A 231 -5.18 14.09 9.67
CA SER A 231 -5.26 14.53 8.28
C SER A 231 -5.83 13.49 7.33
N SER A 232 -5.75 12.20 7.67
CA SER A 232 -6.41 11.11 6.93
C SER A 232 -7.90 10.99 7.24
N GLU A 233 -8.36 11.64 8.32
CA GLU A 233 -9.76 11.72 8.72
C GLU A 233 -10.53 12.89 8.08
N ARG A 234 -9.87 13.87 7.46
CA ARG A 234 -10.51 15.07 6.88
C ARG A 234 -10.64 14.99 5.37
#